data_AF-A0A2D3RC27-F1
#
_entry.id   AF-A0A2D3RC27-F1
#
_cell.length_a   1.000
_cell.length_b   1.000
_cell.length_c   1.000
_cell.angle_alpha   90.00
_cell.angle_beta   90.00
_cell.angle_gamma   90.00
#
_symmetry.space_group_name_H-M   'P 1'
#
loop_
_entity.id
_entity.type
_entity.pdbx_description
1 polymer ?
#
loop_
_entity_poly.entity_id
_entity_poly.type
_entity_poly.pdbx_seq_one_letter_code
_entity_poly.pdbx_strand_id
1 'polypeptide(L)'
;MAKVRRALPKGTPIEIWFQDEARIGQKNKITRRWARRGTRPSAPKDQRTKSAYIFGAICPEHGKGAGLVLPFCNTQTMTLHLAEIALAIAPGAHAVVLMDQADWHMTDKLDVPGNISIIALPAKCPELNPVENIWQFNARQLAIQSGVYLPRQYRGPCCERRYTAGPYPAVHG
;
A
#
# COMPACT_ATOMS: atom_id res chain seq x y z
N MET A 1 11.15 8.45 14.65
CA MET A 1 10.49 9.50 15.49
C MET A 1 11.45 10.42 16.24
N ALA A 2 12.35 9.92 17.11
CA ALA A 2 13.22 10.78 17.91
C ALA A 2 14.11 11.73 17.09
N LYS A 3 14.64 11.26 15.95
CA LYS A 3 15.42 12.08 15.00
C LYS A 3 14.61 13.25 14.43
N VAL A 4 13.36 13.00 14.02
CA VAL A 4 12.46 14.02 13.47
C VAL A 4 12.14 15.08 14.53
N ARG A 5 11.78 14.65 15.75
CA ARG A 5 11.49 15.57 16.87
C ARG A 5 12.66 16.48 17.23
N ARG A 6 13.91 16.04 17.04
CA ARG A 6 15.10 16.86 17.31
C ARG A 6 15.39 17.90 16.21
N ALA A 7 14.95 17.63 14.98
CA ALA A 7 15.16 18.53 13.85
C ALA A 7 14.10 19.64 13.78
N LEU A 8 12.95 19.46 14.44
CA LEU A 8 11.85 20.41 14.44
C LEU A 8 11.91 21.38 15.63
N PRO A 9 11.36 22.60 15.49
CA PRO A 9 11.16 23.50 16.61
C PRO A 9 10.39 22.84 17.77
N LYS A 10 10.69 23.27 19.00
CA LYS A 10 9.95 22.77 20.18
C LYS A 10 8.48 23.16 20.06
N GLY A 11 7.59 22.19 20.29
CA GLY A 11 6.15 22.40 20.28
C GLY A 11 5.48 22.21 18.93
N THR A 12 6.22 21.88 17.85
CA THR A 12 5.62 21.55 16.55
C THR A 12 4.70 20.33 16.67
N PRO A 13 3.40 20.45 16.32
CA PRO A 13 2.49 19.32 16.26
C PRO A 13 2.97 18.31 15.21
N ILE A 14 2.90 17.02 15.52
CA ILE A 14 3.30 15.95 14.60
C ILE A 14 2.07 15.14 14.22
N GLU A 15 1.80 15.05 12.93
CA GLU A 15 0.77 14.17 12.38
C GLU A 15 1.42 12.89 11.87
N ILE A 16 0.85 11.73 12.24
CA ILE A 16 1.32 10.44 11.74
C ILE A 16 0.44 10.03 10.56
N TRP A 17 1.08 9.89 9.40
CA TRP A 17 0.44 9.52 8.15
C TRP A 17 0.92 8.15 7.70
N PHE A 18 0.02 7.31 7.24
CA PHE A 18 0.33 6.03 6.62
C PHE A 18 0.00 6.11 5.15
N GLN A 19 0.93 5.74 4.30
CA GLN A 19 0.82 5.85 2.86
C GLN A 19 1.05 4.48 2.20
N ASP A 20 0.31 4.21 1.11
CA ASP A 20 0.45 3.01 0.30
C ASP A 20 -0.14 3.21 -1.11
N GLU A 21 0.18 2.29 -2.02
CA GLU A 21 -0.38 2.24 -3.38
C GLU A 21 -1.11 0.93 -3.67
N ALA A 22 -2.26 1.05 -4.32
CA ALA A 22 -2.98 -0.09 -4.85
C ALA A 22 -3.19 0.07 -6.36
N ARG A 23 -2.87 -0.98 -7.13
CA ARG A 23 -3.28 -1.04 -8.53
C ARG A 23 -4.76 -1.40 -8.63
N ILE A 24 -5.54 -0.67 -9.41
CA ILE A 24 -6.92 -1.02 -9.77
C ILE A 24 -7.01 -1.38 -11.24
N GLY A 25 -7.61 -2.54 -11.54
CA GLY A 25 -7.78 -2.99 -12.92
C GLY A 25 -9.02 -3.83 -13.09
N GLN A 26 -9.60 -3.77 -14.30
CA GLN A 26 -10.74 -4.61 -14.65
C GLN A 26 -10.26 -6.03 -14.92
N LYS A 27 -10.30 -6.87 -13.88
CA LYS A 27 -10.05 -8.32 -13.98
C LYS A 27 -11.17 -9.07 -13.29
N ASN A 28 -11.99 -9.74 -14.10
CA ASN A 28 -13.10 -10.52 -13.57
C ASN A 28 -12.54 -11.78 -12.87
N LYS A 29 -12.90 -11.97 -11.59
CA LYS A 29 -12.65 -13.22 -10.87
C LYS A 29 -13.83 -14.17 -11.09
N ILE A 30 -13.55 -15.47 -11.21
CA ILE A 30 -14.63 -16.47 -11.26
C ILE A 30 -15.30 -16.51 -9.88
N THR A 31 -16.56 -16.11 -9.82
CA THR A 31 -17.40 -16.14 -8.61
C THR A 31 -18.34 -17.34 -8.64
N ARG A 32 -18.92 -17.69 -7.48
CA ARG A 32 -20.00 -18.69 -7.44
C ARG A 32 -21.21 -18.16 -8.22
N ARG A 33 -21.83 -19.02 -9.02
CA ARG A 33 -22.98 -18.70 -9.87
C ARG A 33 -24.02 -19.81 -9.79
N TRP A 34 -25.28 -19.43 -9.83
CA TRP A 34 -26.38 -20.38 -9.99
C TRP A 34 -26.55 -20.70 -11.47
N ALA A 35 -26.70 -21.98 -11.78
CA ALA A 35 -26.99 -22.48 -13.11
C ALA A 35 -28.06 -23.56 -13.02
N ARG A 36 -28.81 -23.79 -14.10
CA ARG A 36 -29.80 -24.88 -14.14
C ARG A 36 -29.08 -26.21 -13.92
N ARG A 37 -29.68 -27.10 -13.12
CA ARG A 37 -29.15 -28.44 -12.88
C ARG A 37 -28.99 -29.17 -14.22
N GLY A 38 -27.83 -29.79 -14.44
CA GLY A 38 -27.48 -30.44 -15.72
C GLY A 38 -26.84 -29.50 -16.76
N THR A 39 -26.68 -28.21 -16.48
CA THR A 39 -26.00 -27.27 -17.40
C THR A 39 -24.61 -26.89 -16.92
N ARG A 40 -23.70 -26.61 -17.86
CA ARG A 40 -22.36 -26.09 -17.57
C ARG A 40 -22.34 -24.56 -17.78
N PRO A 41 -22.29 -23.76 -16.70
CA PRO A 41 -22.21 -22.31 -16.85
C PRO A 41 -20.87 -21.89 -17.46
N SER A 42 -20.92 -20.98 -18.44
CA SER A 42 -19.73 -20.32 -18.99
C SER A 42 -19.41 -19.04 -18.22
N ALA A 43 -18.13 -18.80 -17.98
CA ALA A 43 -17.62 -17.60 -17.34
C ALA A 43 -16.35 -17.12 -18.07
N PRO A 44 -16.48 -16.34 -19.15
CA PRO A 44 -15.34 -15.76 -19.84
C PRO A 44 -14.52 -14.91 -18.86
N LYS A 45 -13.20 -15.15 -18.83
CA LYS A 45 -12.27 -14.35 -18.05
C LYS A 45 -11.92 -13.10 -18.84
N ASP A 46 -12.09 -11.93 -18.22
CA ASP A 46 -11.61 -10.69 -18.82
C ASP A 46 -10.07 -10.69 -18.83
N GLN A 47 -9.49 -10.60 -20.02
CA GLN A 47 -8.05 -10.56 -20.25
C GLN A 47 -7.55 -9.14 -20.53
N ARG A 48 -8.42 -8.12 -20.47
CA ARG A 48 -7.99 -6.73 -20.57
C ARG A 48 -7.02 -6.41 -19.44
N THR A 49 -5.99 -5.64 -19.76
CA THR A 49 -4.88 -5.33 -18.84
C THR A 49 -4.84 -3.87 -18.43
N LYS A 50 -5.82 -3.05 -18.86
CA LYS A 50 -5.92 -1.65 -18.44
C LYS A 50 -6.07 -1.56 -16.92
N SER A 51 -5.24 -0.74 -16.31
CA SER A 51 -5.22 -0.47 -14.88
C SER A 51 -4.87 0.99 -14.62
N ALA A 52 -5.28 1.47 -13.47
CA ALA A 52 -4.77 2.69 -12.85
C ALA A 52 -4.13 2.33 -11.50
N TYR A 53 -3.43 3.28 -10.90
CA TYR A 53 -2.92 3.20 -9.54
C TYR A 53 -3.67 4.19 -8.68
N ILE A 54 -4.00 3.76 -7.47
CA ILE A 54 -4.58 4.58 -6.43
C ILE A 54 -3.48 4.76 -5.38
N PHE A 55 -3.08 6.00 -5.18
CA PHE A 55 -2.22 6.40 -4.07
C PHE A 55 -3.13 6.85 -2.94
N GLY A 56 -2.93 6.31 -1.75
CA GLY A 56 -3.73 6.64 -0.58
C GLY A 56 -2.85 6.88 0.63
N ALA A 57 -3.18 7.95 1.37
CA ALA A 57 -2.59 8.23 2.66
C ALA A 57 -3.68 8.61 3.67
N ILE A 58 -3.50 8.16 4.91
CA ILE A 58 -4.44 8.46 6.01
C ILE A 58 -3.69 8.94 7.24
N CYS A 59 -4.31 9.86 7.98
CA CYS A 59 -3.93 10.20 9.34
C CYS A 59 -5.06 9.74 10.29
N PRO A 60 -4.94 8.54 10.89
CA PRO A 60 -6.03 7.96 11.69
C PRO A 60 -6.42 8.81 12.90
N GLU A 61 -5.43 9.42 13.57
CA GLU A 61 -5.62 10.25 14.77
C GLU A 61 -6.54 11.45 14.50
N HIS A 62 -6.43 12.04 13.31
CA HIS A 62 -7.19 13.24 12.93
C HIS A 62 -8.33 12.94 11.95
N GLY A 63 -8.54 11.66 11.59
CA GLY A 63 -9.55 11.26 10.60
C GLY A 63 -9.35 11.85 9.21
N LYS A 64 -8.11 12.21 8.84
CA LYS A 64 -7.79 12.81 7.54
C LYS A 64 -7.38 11.75 6.52
N GLY A 65 -7.59 12.06 5.24
CA GLY A 65 -7.10 11.26 4.13
C GLY A 65 -6.75 12.12 2.93
N ALA A 66 -5.76 11.65 2.16
CA ALA A 66 -5.32 12.23 0.90
C ALA A 66 -5.18 11.11 -0.12
N GLY A 67 -5.59 11.32 -1.37
CA GLY A 67 -5.51 10.26 -2.36
C GLY A 67 -5.61 10.74 -3.80
N LEU A 68 -4.91 10.03 -4.69
CA LEU A 68 -4.85 10.33 -6.12
C LEU A 68 -5.06 9.05 -6.93
N VAL A 69 -5.71 9.19 -8.10
CA VAL A 69 -5.79 8.12 -9.11
C VAL A 69 -4.91 8.51 -10.28
N LEU A 70 -3.85 7.74 -10.52
CA LEU A 70 -2.82 8.05 -11.50
C LEU A 70 -2.59 6.86 -12.46
N PRO A 71 -2.20 7.10 -13.72
CA PRO A 71 -2.01 6.03 -14.70
C PRO A 71 -0.75 5.19 -14.43
N PHE A 72 0.22 5.73 -13.68
CA PHE A 72 1.52 5.10 -13.43
C PHE A 72 1.86 5.07 -11.94
N CYS A 73 2.82 4.23 -11.58
CA CYS A 73 3.38 4.13 -10.24
C CYS A 73 4.89 4.30 -10.34
N ASN A 74 5.37 5.51 -10.11
CA ASN A 74 6.78 5.91 -10.20
C ASN A 74 7.08 7.12 -9.28
N THR A 75 8.34 7.56 -9.27
CA THR A 75 8.80 8.68 -8.43
C THR A 75 8.04 9.98 -8.70
N GLN A 76 7.69 10.30 -9.95
CA GLN A 76 6.95 11.53 -10.28
C GLN A 76 5.54 11.50 -9.69
N THR A 77 4.85 10.37 -9.80
CA THR A 77 3.51 10.20 -9.21
C THR A 77 3.55 10.22 -7.68
N MET A 78 4.63 9.74 -7.07
CA MET A 78 4.83 9.85 -5.63
C MET A 78 5.04 11.31 -5.20
N THR A 79 5.84 12.09 -5.92
CA THR A 79 5.99 13.53 -5.64
C THR A 79 4.63 14.25 -5.66
N LEU A 80 3.79 13.95 -6.65
CA LEU A 80 2.42 14.50 -6.69
C LEU A 80 1.60 14.08 -5.47
N HIS A 81 1.73 12.82 -5.04
CA HIS A 81 1.02 12.34 -3.86
C HIS A 81 1.52 12.98 -2.56
N LEU A 82 2.84 13.16 -2.41
CA LEU A 82 3.41 13.87 -1.26
C LEU A 82 2.96 15.33 -1.21
N ALA A 83 2.87 16.00 -2.36
CA ALA A 83 2.31 17.34 -2.44
C ALA A 83 0.85 17.38 -1.99
N GLU A 84 0.03 16.41 -2.39
CA GLU A 84 -1.36 16.28 -1.94
C GLU A 84 -1.45 16.06 -0.42
N ILE A 85 -0.61 15.18 0.14
CA ILE A 85 -0.51 15.01 1.60
C ILE A 85 -0.12 16.32 2.26
N ALA A 86 0.86 17.04 1.72
CA ALA A 86 1.35 18.29 2.30
C ALA A 86 0.26 19.37 2.41
N LEU A 87 -0.70 19.39 1.48
CA LEU A 87 -1.85 20.29 1.51
C LEU A 87 -2.88 19.91 2.59
N ALA A 88 -2.96 18.63 2.98
CA ALA A 88 -3.89 18.13 3.98
C ALA A 88 -3.37 18.26 5.44
N ILE A 89 -2.07 18.53 5.61
CA ILE A 89 -1.44 18.73 6.92
C ILE A 89 -1.97 20.02 7.55
N ALA A 90 -2.25 20.00 8.86
CA ALA A 90 -2.69 21.21 9.55
C ALA A 90 -1.63 22.32 9.48
N PRO A 91 -2.03 23.61 9.37
CA PRO A 91 -1.09 24.71 9.41
C PRO A 91 -0.18 24.67 10.64
N GLY A 92 1.14 24.76 10.42
CA GLY A 92 2.15 24.71 11.50
C GLY A 92 2.45 23.31 12.04
N ALA A 93 1.77 22.26 11.57
CA ALA A 93 2.10 20.87 11.89
C ALA A 93 3.14 20.30 10.92
N HIS A 94 3.77 19.21 11.34
CA HIS A 94 4.72 18.45 10.54
C HIS A 94 4.25 17.00 10.40
N ALA A 95 4.19 16.48 9.19
CA ALA A 95 3.82 15.09 8.97
C ALA A 95 5.02 14.16 9.03
N VAL A 96 4.81 13.02 9.68
CA VAL A 96 5.65 11.84 9.54
C VAL A 96 4.89 10.83 8.71
N VAL A 97 5.35 10.62 7.47
CA VAL A 97 4.73 9.69 6.53
C VAL A 97 5.45 8.34 6.61
N LEU A 98 4.71 7.31 6.98
CA LEU A 98 5.17 5.93 6.96
C LEU A 98 4.82 5.30 5.62
N MET A 99 5.84 4.79 4.92
CA MET A 99 5.71 4.14 3.62
C MET A 99 6.51 2.84 3.58
N ASP A 100 6.16 1.93 2.67
CA ASP A 100 6.92 0.70 2.47
C ASP A 100 8.25 0.97 1.74
N GLN A 101 9.12 -0.04 1.71
CA GLN A 101 10.45 0.05 1.11
C GLN A 101 10.45 -0.44 -0.35
N ALA A 102 9.59 0.12 -1.20
CA ALA A 102 9.74 -0.11 -2.63
C ALA A 102 11.03 0.56 -3.15
N ASP A 103 11.76 -0.11 -4.05
CA ASP A 103 13.08 0.36 -4.53
C ASP A 103 13.05 1.79 -5.11
N TRP A 104 11.90 2.25 -5.58
CA TRP A 104 11.69 3.60 -6.15
C TRP A 104 11.19 4.64 -5.13
N HIS A 105 10.81 4.23 -3.91
CA HIS A 105 10.48 5.15 -2.79
C HIS A 105 11.72 5.81 -2.20
N MET A 106 12.87 5.16 -2.30
CA MET A 106 14.08 5.52 -1.56
C MET A 106 15.14 6.22 -2.43
N THR A 107 14.80 6.61 -3.66
CA THR A 107 15.73 7.36 -4.50
C THR A 107 15.84 8.81 -4.03
N ASP A 108 17.05 9.37 -3.97
CA ASP A 108 17.33 10.78 -3.64
C ASP A 108 16.67 11.81 -4.60
N LYS A 109 15.96 11.33 -5.61
CA LYS A 109 15.22 12.13 -6.60
C LYS A 109 13.79 12.46 -6.17
N LEU A 110 13.35 11.94 -5.02
CA LEU A 110 12.00 12.22 -4.52
C LEU A 110 11.96 13.63 -3.94
N ASP A 111 11.17 14.50 -4.55
CA ASP A 111 10.92 15.84 -4.01
C ASP A 111 9.95 15.74 -2.83
N VAL A 112 10.50 15.94 -1.62
CA VAL A 112 9.76 15.83 -0.35
C VAL A 112 9.46 17.24 0.16
N PRO A 113 8.18 17.60 0.33
CA PRO A 113 7.79 18.89 0.91
C PRO A 113 8.42 19.11 2.29
N GLY A 114 8.79 20.36 2.60
CA GLY A 114 9.52 20.69 3.83
C GLY A 114 8.75 20.42 5.14
N ASN A 115 7.42 20.28 5.07
CA ASN A 115 6.56 19.92 6.19
C ASN A 115 6.33 18.39 6.31
N ILE A 116 7.09 17.58 5.58
CA ILE A 116 7.02 16.12 5.59
C ILE A 116 8.37 15.52 5.98
N SER A 117 8.33 14.44 6.75
CA SER A 117 9.46 13.53 6.93
C SER A 117 9.03 12.10 6.68
N ILE A 118 9.81 11.39 5.89
CA ILE A 118 9.54 10.00 5.52
C ILE A 118 10.21 9.05 6.52
N ILE A 119 9.45 8.04 6.96
CA ILE A 119 9.99 6.90 7.71
C ILE A 119 9.60 5.62 6.97
N ALA A 120 10.61 4.88 6.54
CA ALA A 120 10.39 3.57 5.95
C ALA A 120 9.90 2.56 7.01
N LEU A 121 8.84 1.84 6.70
CA LEU A 121 8.40 0.67 7.46
C LEU A 121 9.42 -0.47 7.31
N PRO A 122 9.46 -1.44 8.24
CA PRO A 122 10.21 -2.67 8.05
C PRO A 122 9.78 -3.36 6.75
N ALA A 123 10.76 -3.85 5.98
CA ALA A 123 10.49 -4.49 4.71
C ALA A 123 9.53 -5.69 4.88
N LYS A 124 8.56 -5.81 3.95
CA LYS A 124 7.61 -6.94 3.86
C LYS A 124 6.69 -7.11 5.08
N CYS A 125 6.34 -6.02 5.76
CA CYS A 125 5.39 -6.01 6.88
C CYS A 125 4.09 -5.23 6.55
N PRO A 126 3.29 -5.66 5.56
CA PRO A 126 2.03 -4.98 5.20
C PRO A 126 1.01 -4.96 6.36
N GLU A 127 1.09 -5.88 7.31
CA GLU A 127 0.25 -5.93 8.50
C GLU A 127 0.40 -4.71 9.42
N LEU A 128 1.49 -3.94 9.28
CA LEU A 128 1.74 -2.73 10.06
C LEU A 128 1.17 -1.47 9.40
N ASN A 129 0.69 -1.56 8.15
CA ASN A 129 0.12 -0.43 7.44
C ASN A 129 -1.43 -0.48 7.47
N PRO A 130 -2.11 0.41 8.22
CA PRO A 130 -3.58 0.41 8.28
C PRO A 130 -4.25 0.70 6.93
N VAL A 131 -3.53 1.29 5.96
CA VAL A 131 -4.06 1.54 4.60
C VAL A 131 -4.40 0.22 3.90
N GLU A 132 -3.70 -0.87 4.21
CA GLU A 132 -4.00 -2.21 3.67
C GLU A 132 -5.41 -2.69 4.05
N ASN A 133 -5.93 -2.30 5.21
CA ASN A 133 -7.31 -2.62 5.60
C ASN A 133 -8.32 -1.84 4.73
N ILE A 134 -8.00 -0.60 4.38
CA ILE A 134 -8.82 0.22 3.48
C ILE A 134 -8.83 -0.38 2.08
N TRP A 135 -7.68 -0.83 1.57
CA TRP A 135 -7.63 -1.53 0.29
C TRP A 135 -8.44 -2.81 0.28
N GLN A 136 -8.39 -3.60 1.36
CA GLN A 136 -9.22 -4.80 1.48
C GLN A 136 -10.72 -4.48 1.48
N PHE A 137 -11.12 -3.41 2.17
CA PHE A 137 -12.51 -2.95 2.16
C PHE A 137 -12.94 -2.54 0.74
N ASN A 138 -12.16 -1.68 0.08
CA ASN A 138 -12.45 -1.19 -1.27
C ASN A 138 -12.50 -2.33 -2.29
N ALA A 139 -11.58 -3.29 -2.20
CA ALA A 139 -11.58 -4.46 -3.07
C ALA A 139 -12.87 -5.29 -2.94
N ARG A 140 -13.41 -5.43 -1.72
CA ARG A 140 -14.68 -6.13 -1.47
C ARG A 140 -15.86 -5.37 -2.07
N GLN A 141 -15.91 -4.05 -1.89
CA GLN A 141 -17.00 -3.21 -2.44
C GLN A 141 -17.00 -3.22 -3.97
N LEU A 142 -15.85 -3.01 -4.60
CA LEU A 142 -15.69 -3.02 -6.06
C LEU A 142 -16.04 -4.38 -6.67
N ALA A 143 -15.67 -5.48 -6.00
CA ALA A 143 -16.02 -6.82 -6.46
C ALA A 143 -17.53 -7.07 -6.48
N ILE A 144 -18.27 -6.48 -5.52
CA ILE A 144 -19.74 -6.60 -5.45
C ILE A 144 -20.41 -5.78 -6.56
N GLN A 145 -19.96 -4.56 -6.79
CA GLN A 145 -20.66 -3.60 -7.66
C GLN A 145 -20.36 -3.77 -9.14
N SER A 146 -19.12 -4.09 -9.50
CA SER A 146 -18.63 -3.91 -10.88
C SER A 146 -17.73 -5.04 -11.38
N GLY A 147 -17.45 -6.06 -10.55
CA GLY A 147 -16.53 -7.14 -10.92
C GLY A 147 -15.07 -6.69 -11.10
N VAL A 148 -14.74 -5.46 -10.67
CA VAL A 148 -13.41 -4.85 -10.66
C VAL A 148 -12.67 -5.31 -9.41
N TYR A 149 -11.35 -5.54 -9.54
CA TYR A 149 -10.56 -6.14 -8.46
C TYR A 149 -9.24 -5.40 -8.24
N LEU A 150 -8.90 -5.18 -6.96
CA LEU A 150 -7.56 -4.78 -6.53
C LEU A 150 -6.74 -6.06 -6.31
N PRO A 151 -5.71 -6.36 -7.14
CA PRO A 151 -4.82 -7.46 -6.87
C PRO A 151 -4.02 -7.16 -5.59
N ARG A 152 -4.13 -8.04 -4.60
CA ARG A 152 -3.33 -8.00 -3.37
C ARG A 152 -1.84 -8.09 -3.74
N GLN A 153 -1.02 -7.13 -3.30
CA GLN A 153 0.39 -7.10 -3.71
C GLN A 153 1.30 -7.98 -2.83
N TYR A 154 0.92 -8.44 -1.63
CA TYR A 154 1.77 -9.33 -0.85
C TYR A 154 1.01 -10.40 -0.02
N ARG A 155 1.44 -11.67 -0.14
CA ARG A 155 1.28 -12.75 0.84
C ARG A 155 2.68 -13.35 1.04
N GLY A 156 3.47 -12.75 1.93
CA GLY A 156 4.67 -13.39 2.48
C GLY A 156 4.38 -13.87 3.91
N PRO A 157 4.82 -15.07 4.31
CA PRO A 157 4.72 -15.51 5.70
C PRO A 157 5.73 -14.72 6.54
N CYS A 158 5.24 -13.76 7.33
CA CYS A 158 5.99 -13.22 8.46
C CYS A 158 6.04 -14.33 9.53
N CYS A 159 7.24 -14.75 9.93
CA CYS A 159 7.58 -15.88 10.81
C CYS A 159 7.71 -17.28 10.17
N GLU A 160 8.88 -17.58 9.61
CA GLU A 160 9.63 -18.79 10.01
C GLU A 160 11.10 -18.41 10.20
N ARG A 161 11.48 -18.20 11.47
CA ARG A 161 12.87 -18.11 11.89
C ARG A 161 13.45 -19.52 11.86
N ARG A 162 13.90 -20.01 10.69
CA ARG A 162 14.73 -21.22 10.63
C ARG A 162 16.08 -20.90 11.23
N TYR A 163 16.28 -21.35 12.47
CA TYR A 163 17.62 -21.49 13.04
C TYR A 163 18.44 -22.39 12.11
N THR A 164 19.56 -21.84 11.65
CA THR A 164 20.63 -22.55 10.97
C THR A 164 21.28 -23.53 11.94
N ALA A 165 21.29 -24.81 11.60
CA ALA A 165 22.33 -25.74 12.02
C ALA A 165 22.95 -26.32 10.74
N GLY A 166 24.28 -26.26 10.68
CA GLY A 166 25.11 -26.54 9.51
C GLY A 166 25.24 -28.03 9.14
N PRO A 167 26.33 -28.40 8.44
CA PRO A 167 26.27 -29.20 7.22
C PRO A 167 26.37 -30.73 7.45
N TYR A 168 25.88 -31.47 6.45
CA TYR A 168 25.95 -32.92 6.22
C TYR A 168 27.29 -33.59 6.61
N PRO A 169 27.31 -34.90 6.96
CA PRO A 169 27.48 -35.92 5.91
C PRO A 169 26.74 -37.27 6.09
N ALA A 170 26.29 -37.78 4.94
CA ALA A 170 26.34 -39.15 4.40
C ALA A 170 25.86 -40.41 5.20
N VAL A 171 25.62 -41.44 4.38
CA VAL A 171 25.68 -42.91 4.58
C VAL A 171 24.48 -43.74 5.06
N HIS A 172 24.06 -44.60 4.12
CA HIS A 172 23.62 -46.01 4.17
C HIS A 172 22.26 -46.41 4.75
N GLY A 173 21.61 -47.33 4.01
CA GLY A 173 20.37 -48.03 4.31
C GLY A 173 19.70 -48.48 3.02
#